data_AF-A0A920E6A0-F1
#
_entry.id   AF-A0A920E6A0-F1
#
_cell.length_a   1.000
_cell.length_b   1.000
_cell.length_c   1.000
_cell.angle_alpha   90.00
_cell.angle_beta   90.00
_cell.angle_gamma   90.00
#
_symmetry.space_group_name_H-M   'P 1'
#
loop_
_entity.id
_entity.type
_entity.pdbx_description
1 polymer ?
#
loop_
_entity_poly.entity_id
_entity_poly.type
_entity_poly.pdbx_seq_one_letter_code
_entity_poly.pdbx_strand_id
1 'polypeptide(L)'
;MPVCTNATPKAVTFEVLNNIGYEMIVSNAYHLFLRPGSEFIKKNFTNLHRFCGWEKGILTDSGGFQIWSLGSLVKIESDGVIIKSHIDGKLNKLSPELSIQIQEDLGSDIMMIFDDCPKA
;
A
#
# COMPACT_ATOMS: atom_id res chain seq x y z
N MET A 1 -13.34 -6.52 -3.57
CA MET A 1 -13.01 -5.28 -2.85
C MET A 1 -12.49 -4.26 -3.86
N PRO A 2 -13.02 -3.03 -3.89
CA PRO A 2 -12.49 -1.96 -4.74
C PRO A 2 -11.03 -1.66 -4.41
N VAL A 3 -10.22 -1.36 -5.43
CA VAL A 3 -8.78 -1.08 -5.28
C VAL A 3 -8.52 0.42 -5.23
N CYS A 4 -7.77 0.84 -4.21
CA CYS A 4 -7.45 2.23 -3.91
C CYS A 4 -5.92 2.44 -3.90
N THR A 5 -5.34 2.76 -5.07
CA THR A 5 -3.87 2.83 -5.24
C THR A 5 -3.21 3.98 -4.47
N ASN A 6 -3.87 5.13 -4.34
CA ASN A 6 -3.35 6.29 -3.59
C ASN A 6 -4.37 6.73 -2.53
N ALA A 7 -4.83 5.77 -1.73
CA ALA A 7 -5.91 5.97 -0.75
C ALA A 7 -7.24 6.47 -1.38
N THR A 8 -7.44 6.27 -2.68
CA THR A 8 -8.65 6.71 -3.38
C THR A 8 -9.04 5.73 -4.49
N PRO A 9 -10.33 5.42 -4.66
CA PRO A 9 -10.79 4.68 -5.83
C PRO A 9 -10.73 5.56 -7.07
N LYS A 10 -10.33 4.98 -8.22
CA LYS A 10 -10.22 5.75 -9.47
C LYS A 10 -11.61 6.06 -10.02
N ALA A 11 -11.83 7.33 -10.36
CA ALA A 11 -13.01 7.86 -11.06
C ALA A 11 -14.36 7.80 -10.29
N VAL A 12 -14.38 7.35 -9.04
CA VAL A 12 -15.59 7.32 -8.19
C VAL A 12 -15.26 7.85 -6.80
N THR A 13 -16.29 8.24 -6.03
CA THR A 13 -16.12 8.65 -4.63
C THR A 13 -16.36 7.47 -3.68
N PHE A 14 -15.89 7.57 -2.43
CA PHE A 14 -16.23 6.60 -1.39
C PHE A 14 -17.74 6.53 -1.11
N GLU A 15 -18.48 7.63 -1.32
CA GLU A 15 -19.94 7.64 -1.24
C GLU A 15 -20.57 6.68 -2.26
N VAL A 16 -20.08 6.66 -3.51
CA VAL A 16 -20.54 5.69 -4.51
C VAL A 16 -20.28 4.26 -4.06
N LEU A 17 -19.09 3.98 -3.52
CA LEU A 17 -18.77 2.64 -3.01
C LEU A 17 -19.66 2.24 -1.83
N ASN A 18 -19.97 3.18 -0.93
CA ASN A 18 -20.91 2.98 0.16
C ASN A 18 -22.32 2.67 -0.34
N ASN A 19 -22.81 3.42 -1.33
CA ASN A 19 -24.15 3.22 -1.91
C ASN A 19 -24.30 1.88 -2.65
N ILE A 20 -23.21 1.35 -3.22
CA ILE A 20 -23.18 0.00 -3.81
C ILE A 20 -23.22 -1.10 -2.72
N GLY A 21 -22.84 -0.77 -1.48
CA GLY A 21 -22.81 -1.71 -0.37
C GLY A 21 -21.46 -2.41 -0.16
N TYR A 22 -20.36 -1.80 -0.59
CA TYR A 22 -19.03 -2.34 -0.24
C TYR A 22 -18.72 -2.09 1.24
N GLU A 23 -18.24 -3.15 1.92
CA GLU A 23 -17.84 -3.12 3.32
C GLU A 23 -16.31 -3.04 3.52
N MET A 24 -15.54 -3.25 2.46
CA MET A 24 -14.08 -3.25 2.54
C MET A 24 -13.43 -2.84 1.21
N ILE A 25 -12.30 -2.15 1.31
CA ILE A 25 -11.44 -1.79 0.18
C ILE A 25 -10.05 -2.43 0.32
N VAL A 26 -9.33 -2.50 -0.79
CA VAL A 26 -7.90 -2.80 -0.80
C VAL A 26 -7.14 -1.51 -1.07
N SER A 27 -6.20 -1.16 -0.20
CA SER A 27 -5.30 -0.02 -0.40
C SER A 27 -3.87 -0.51 -0.66
N ASN A 28 -3.16 0.18 -1.55
CA ASN A 28 -1.81 -0.21 -1.89
C ASN A 28 -0.78 0.43 -0.96
N ALA A 29 -0.12 -0.37 -0.11
CA ALA A 29 0.84 0.13 0.86
C ALA A 29 2.11 0.67 0.19
N TYR A 30 2.54 0.08 -0.93
CA TYR A 30 3.75 0.50 -1.64
C TYR A 30 3.63 1.94 -2.16
N HIS A 31 2.52 2.28 -2.80
CA HIS A 31 2.30 3.64 -3.30
C HIS A 31 2.22 4.65 -2.16
N LEU A 32 1.51 4.32 -1.08
CA LEU A 32 1.40 5.18 0.10
C LEU A 32 2.71 5.36 0.85
N PHE A 33 3.56 4.33 0.87
CA PHE A 33 4.92 4.40 1.39
C PHE A 33 5.78 5.38 0.59
N LEU A 34 5.71 5.34 -0.75
CA LEU A 34 6.47 6.28 -1.58
C LEU A 34 5.92 7.70 -1.50
N ARG A 35 4.60 7.86 -1.49
CA ARG A 35 3.95 9.17 -1.39
C ARG A 35 2.49 9.00 -0.92
N PRO A 36 2.07 9.69 0.15
CA PRO A 36 2.78 10.76 0.89
C PRO A 36 3.79 10.27 1.94
N GLY A 37 3.89 8.96 2.16
CA GLY A 37 4.66 8.33 3.24
C GLY A 37 3.72 7.81 4.34
N SER A 38 3.92 6.56 4.78
CA SER A 38 3.11 5.95 5.85
C SER A 38 3.24 6.70 7.18
N GLU A 39 4.46 7.10 7.52
CA GLU A 39 4.75 7.89 8.73
C GLU A 39 4.05 9.26 8.70
N PHE A 40 3.98 9.88 7.52
CA PHE A 40 3.25 11.14 7.34
C PHE A 40 1.75 10.96 7.62
N ILE A 41 1.16 9.89 7.10
CA ILE A 41 -0.26 9.55 7.34
C ILE A 41 -0.48 9.32 8.84
N LYS A 42 0.33 8.48 9.48
CA LYS A 42 0.25 8.19 10.91
C LYS A 42 0.32 9.46 11.75
N LYS A 43 1.30 10.33 11.50
CA LYS A 43 1.55 11.55 12.29
C LYS A 43 0.46 12.60 12.13
N ASN A 44 -0.03 12.83 10.92
CA ASN A 44 -0.93 13.95 10.63
C ASN A 44 -2.41 13.56 10.66
N PHE A 45 -2.74 12.30 10.42
CA PHE A 45 -4.12 11.81 10.29
C PHE A 45 -4.43 10.63 11.22
N THR A 46 -3.47 10.17 12.03
CA THR A 46 -3.58 8.96 12.89
C THR A 46 -3.54 7.64 12.11
N ASN A 47 -4.31 7.50 11.03
CA ASN A 47 -4.34 6.30 10.19
C ASN A 47 -4.89 6.59 8.78
N LEU A 48 -4.94 5.54 7.96
CA LEU A 48 -5.41 5.61 6.58
C LEU A 48 -6.92 5.90 6.47
N HIS A 49 -7.74 5.36 7.38
CA HIS A 49 -9.19 5.63 7.41
C HIS A 49 -9.47 7.13 7.48
N ARG A 50 -8.82 7.83 8.42
CA ARG A 50 -8.95 9.28 8.59
C ARG A 50 -8.34 10.07 7.44
N PHE A 51 -7.24 9.59 6.86
CA PHE A 51 -6.62 10.24 5.72
C PHE A 51 -7.52 10.25 4.47
N CYS A 52 -8.24 9.15 4.20
CA CYS A 52 -9.05 9.03 2.99
C CYS A 52 -10.56 9.22 3.20
N GLY A 53 -11.04 9.23 4.44
CA GLY A 53 -12.46 9.33 4.78
C GLY A 53 -13.23 8.02 4.57
N TRP A 54 -12.56 6.87 4.62
CA TRP A 54 -13.18 5.55 4.56
C TRP A 54 -13.24 4.92 5.95
N GLU A 55 -14.45 4.79 6.50
CA GLU A 55 -14.66 4.35 7.89
C GLU A 55 -14.96 2.83 8.01
N LYS A 56 -14.96 2.10 6.88
CA LYS A 56 -15.14 0.63 6.87
C LYS A 56 -13.80 -0.09 6.65
N GLY A 57 -13.82 -1.40 6.49
CA GLY A 57 -12.61 -2.23 6.45
C GLY A 57 -11.60 -1.80 5.38
N ILE A 58 -10.32 -1.84 5.72
CA ILE A 58 -9.19 -1.65 4.82
C ILE A 58 -8.26 -2.86 4.92
N LEU A 59 -8.11 -3.55 3.79
CA LEU A 59 -6.99 -4.46 3.57
C LEU A 59 -5.85 -3.70 2.89
N THR A 60 -4.63 -3.83 3.39
CA THR A 60 -3.44 -3.32 2.69
C THR A 60 -2.67 -4.45 2.04
N ASP A 61 -2.21 -4.22 0.81
CA ASP A 61 -1.24 -5.13 0.20
C ASP A 61 0.14 -4.95 0.82
N SER A 62 1.00 -5.96 0.69
CA SER A 62 2.35 -5.93 1.26
C SER A 62 3.36 -5.13 0.42
N GLY A 63 2.98 -4.81 -0.83
CA GLY A 63 3.87 -4.31 -1.88
C GLY A 63 4.58 -5.40 -2.70
N GLY A 64 4.50 -6.69 -2.31
CA GLY A 64 5.13 -7.81 -3.00
C GLY A 64 4.77 -7.92 -4.49
N PHE A 65 3.50 -7.74 -4.85
CA PHE A 65 3.09 -7.74 -6.25
C PHE A 65 3.64 -6.55 -7.07
N GLN A 66 3.89 -5.41 -6.43
CA GLN A 66 4.47 -4.24 -7.13
C GLN A 66 5.95 -4.46 -7.46
N ILE A 67 6.61 -5.32 -6.69
CA ILE A 67 7.96 -5.80 -6.99
C ILE A 67 7.95 -6.62 -8.27
N TRP A 68 6.97 -7.51 -8.42
CA TRP A 68 6.80 -8.28 -9.65
C TRP A 68 6.51 -7.39 -10.87
N SER A 69 5.62 -6.40 -10.73
CA SER A 69 5.19 -5.55 -11.86
C SER A 69 6.26 -4.55 -12.33
N LEU A 70 7.19 -4.14 -11.47
CA LEU A 70 8.28 -3.20 -11.80
C LEU A 70 9.49 -3.85 -12.52
N GLY A 71 9.52 -5.18 -12.62
CA GLY A 71 10.46 -5.90 -13.49
C GLY A 71 11.94 -5.57 -13.23
N SER A 72 12.62 -4.96 -14.20
CA SER A 72 14.07 -4.69 -14.15
C SER A 72 14.48 -3.61 -13.14
N LEU A 73 13.53 -2.93 -12.50
CA LEU A 73 13.78 -1.88 -11.50
C LEU A 73 13.99 -2.44 -10.09
N VAL A 74 14.10 -3.77 -9.98
CA VAL A 74 14.06 -4.53 -8.74
C VAL A 74 15.31 -5.40 -8.64
N LYS A 75 15.92 -5.42 -7.46
CA LYS A 75 16.97 -6.38 -7.08
C LYS A 75 16.55 -7.10 -5.81
N ILE A 76 16.35 -8.41 -5.90
CA ILE A 76 16.00 -9.26 -4.75
C ILE A 76 17.29 -9.63 -4.01
N GLU A 77 17.27 -9.52 -2.69
CA GLU A 77 18.32 -9.91 -1.75
C GLU A 77 17.71 -10.83 -0.68
N SER A 78 18.54 -11.53 0.10
CA SER A 78 18.04 -12.49 1.10
C SER A 78 17.21 -11.85 2.23
N ASP A 79 17.40 -10.56 2.47
CA ASP A 79 16.78 -9.78 3.55
C ASP A 79 15.78 -8.73 3.01
N GLY A 80 15.36 -8.85 1.76
CA GLY A 80 14.37 -7.96 1.16
C GLY A 80 14.66 -7.61 -0.29
N VAL A 81 14.15 -6.47 -0.73
CA VAL A 81 14.15 -6.07 -2.14
C VAL A 81 14.51 -4.61 -2.28
N ILE A 82 15.50 -4.33 -3.11
CA ILE A 82 15.86 -2.97 -3.51
C ILE A 82 15.04 -2.58 -4.73
N ILE A 83 14.29 -1.48 -4.63
CA ILE A 83 13.41 -0.98 -5.68
C ILE A 83 13.79 0.46 -6.00
N LYS A 84 13.89 0.76 -7.29
CA LYS A 84 13.99 2.14 -7.75
C LYS A 84 12.60 2.78 -7.81
N SER A 85 12.38 3.82 -7.02
CA SER A 85 11.16 4.63 -7.03
C SER A 85 10.89 5.16 -8.43
N HIS A 86 9.68 4.93 -8.93
CA HIS A 86 9.22 5.47 -10.21
C HIS A 86 8.84 6.97 -10.13
N ILE A 87 8.85 7.55 -8.91
CA ILE A 87 8.49 8.95 -8.68
C ILE A 87 9.73 9.83 -8.77
N ASP A 88 10.81 9.47 -8.07
CA ASP A 88 12.01 10.30 -7.89
C ASP A 88 13.32 9.56 -8.18
N GLY A 89 13.26 8.28 -8.54
CA GLY A 89 14.44 7.48 -8.87
C GLY A 89 15.27 7.04 -7.67
N LYS A 90 14.87 7.33 -6.43
CA LYS A 90 15.58 6.87 -5.22
C LYS A 90 15.49 5.36 -5.07
N LEU A 91 16.54 4.77 -4.53
CA LEU A 91 16.55 3.36 -4.14
C LEU A 91 15.92 3.22 -2.75
N ASN A 92 14.92 2.37 -2.65
CA ASN A 92 14.27 2.01 -1.39
C ASN A 92 14.45 0.50 -1.17
N LYS A 93 14.78 0.09 0.06
CA LYS A 93 14.85 -1.32 0.43
C LYS A 93 13.58 -1.71 1.18
N LEU A 94 12.75 -2.56 0.61
CA LEU A 94 11.60 -3.16 1.27
C LEU A 94 12.01 -4.50 1.87
N SER A 95 11.82 -4.67 3.18
CA SER A 95 11.94 -5.96 3.87
C SER A 95 10.57 -6.39 4.41
N PRO A 96 10.40 -7.66 4.82
CA PRO A 96 9.19 -8.08 5.53
C PRO A 96 8.86 -7.19 6.73
N GLU A 97 9.86 -6.81 7.52
CA GLU A 97 9.71 -5.95 8.70
C GLU A 97 9.23 -4.55 8.32
N LEU A 98 9.82 -3.96 7.27
CA LEU A 98 9.40 -2.65 6.79
C LEU A 98 7.97 -2.70 6.21
N SER A 99 7.62 -3.77 5.50
CA SER A 99 6.26 -3.96 4.96
C SER A 99 5.22 -4.01 6.09
N ILE A 100 5.51 -4.72 7.18
CA ILE A 100 4.63 -4.72 8.37
C ILE A 100 4.59 -3.33 9.01
N GLN A 101 5.74 -2.67 9.21
CA GLN A 101 5.78 -1.34 9.82
C GLN A 101 4.97 -0.31 9.03
N ILE A 102 5.04 -0.35 7.70
CA ILE A 102 4.24 0.51 6.81
C ILE A 102 2.76 0.24 7.03
N GLN A 103 2.33 -1.02 7.05
CA GLN A 103 0.92 -1.38 7.20
C GLN A 103 0.36 -1.04 8.60
N GLU A 104 1.20 -1.13 9.64
CA GLU A 104 0.90 -0.66 11.00
C GLU A 104 0.75 0.88 11.04
N ASP A 105 1.66 1.61 10.40
CA ASP A 105 1.58 3.07 10.31
C ASP A 105 0.31 3.52 9.58
N LEU A 106 -0.11 2.77 8.57
CA LEU A 106 -1.37 2.99 7.86
C LEU A 106 -2.59 2.62 8.71
N GLY A 107 -2.44 1.83 9.78
CA GLY A 107 -3.55 1.40 10.64
C GLY A 107 -4.55 0.53 9.89
N SER A 108 -4.04 -0.49 9.18
CA SER A 108 -4.85 -1.40 8.36
C SER A 108 -5.62 -2.41 9.21
N ASP A 109 -6.84 -2.81 8.81
CA ASP A 109 -7.59 -3.86 9.50
C ASP A 109 -7.09 -5.26 9.15
N ILE A 110 -6.68 -5.45 7.89
CA ILE A 110 -6.07 -6.68 7.40
C ILE A 110 -4.76 -6.34 6.71
N MET A 111 -3.67 -6.91 7.22
CA MET A 111 -2.33 -6.75 6.68
C MET A 111 -1.92 -8.01 5.92
N MET A 112 -1.39 -7.82 4.71
CA MET A 112 -0.83 -8.91 3.92
C MET A 112 0.65 -9.08 4.27
N ILE A 113 1.08 -10.34 4.36
CA ILE A 113 2.51 -10.65 4.52
C ILE A 113 3.29 -10.24 3.27
N PHE A 114 4.56 -9.85 3.47
CA PHE A 114 5.47 -9.61 2.37
C PHE A 114 5.87 -10.93 1.71
N ASP A 115 5.64 -11.02 0.41
CA ASP A 115 5.82 -12.22 -0.38
C ASP A 115 6.61 -11.96 -1.68
N ASP A 116 7.30 -12.99 -2.15
CA ASP A 116 7.91 -13.01 -3.48
C ASP A 116 6.95 -13.72 -4.44
N CYS A 117 6.39 -12.96 -5.38
CA CYS A 117 5.54 -13.50 -6.43
C CYS A 117 6.41 -13.82 -7.64
N PRO A 118 6.70 -15.10 -7.94
CA PRO A 118 7.56 -15.46 -9.07
C PRO A 118 6.89 -15.13 -10.41
N LYS A 119 7.70 -14.89 -11.44
CA LYS A 119 7.19 -14.84 -12.82
C LYS A 119 6.72 -16.22 -13.25
N ALA A 120 5.55 -16.27 -13.89
CA ALA A 120 5.01 -17.46 -14.55
C ALA A 120 5.88 -17.88 -15.75
#